data_AF-A0A3M6Z226-F1
#
_entry.id   AF-A0A3M6Z226-F1
#
_cell.length_a   1.000
_cell.length_b   1.000
_cell.length_c   1.000
_cell.angle_alpha   90.00
_cell.angle_beta   90.00
_cell.angle_gamma   90.00
#
_symmetry.space_group_name_H-M   'P 1'
#
loop_
_entity.id
_entity.type
_entity.pdbx_description
1 polymer ?
#
loop_
_entity_poly.entity_id
_entity_poly.type
_entity_poly.pdbx_seq_one_letter_code
_entity_poly.pdbx_strand_id
1 'polypeptide(L)'
;MKLTTAALASALAATTSASLYGQSELNHTCVLVPDYLSCSSKADSTTVDSCCVETFGGLFLQTQFWDVYTGLESEGQLLPTHSWTIHGLWPDFCNGSYTQYCDLTRQYDPDPSPNTTTGTPEGTYVPPYNGSNIGTFLEPFGALDLRAYMNKYWIAQNEPNYDLWAHEFSKHATCFSTFDIPCYGPDYVEHEEVVDFFETVIKYFMRLPTWGWLGAHGIYPSNTTTYTLSDMQSALSQQYGATPYLGCSGPRYNETVAGANSTDTGRTQLSEVRYYFHAYGKPQHGGSIPVEKTGSSSCATSGGAIHYYERANGSVTYN
;
A
#
# COMPACT_ATOMS: atom_id res chain seq x y z
N MET A 1 31.26 29.88 51.93
CA MET A 1 30.52 28.73 51.36
C MET A 1 29.14 29.19 50.97
N LYS A 2 28.93 29.54 49.70
CA LYS A 2 27.61 29.74 49.08
C LYS A 2 27.74 29.21 47.65
N LEU A 3 27.34 27.96 47.44
CA LEU A 3 27.14 27.41 46.10
C LEU A 3 25.79 27.93 45.61
N THR A 4 25.82 28.74 44.57
CA THR A 4 24.63 29.05 43.75
C THR A 4 24.51 27.98 42.69
N THR A 5 23.56 27.07 42.85
CA THR A 5 23.11 26.15 41.80
C THR A 5 22.35 26.95 40.74
N ALA A 6 22.97 27.12 39.57
CA ALA A 6 22.27 27.59 38.38
C ALA A 6 21.47 26.41 37.80
N ALA A 7 20.14 26.53 37.79
CA ALA A 7 19.29 25.60 37.07
C ALA A 7 19.44 25.90 35.56
N LEU A 8 20.01 24.96 34.81
CA LEU A 8 19.91 24.96 33.34
C LEU A 8 18.48 24.58 32.99
N ALA A 9 17.68 25.55 32.57
CA ALA A 9 16.44 25.29 31.85
C ALA A 9 16.81 24.79 30.45
N SER A 10 16.75 23.48 30.23
CA SER A 10 16.77 22.91 28.89
C SER A 10 15.50 23.35 28.18
N ALA A 11 15.63 24.31 27.26
CA ALA A 11 14.57 24.59 26.30
C ALA A 11 14.43 23.36 25.40
N LEU A 12 13.37 22.57 25.58
CA LEU A 12 12.93 21.66 24.53
C LEU A 12 12.55 22.56 23.35
N ALA A 13 13.34 22.51 22.28
CA ALA A 13 12.90 23.00 21.00
C ALA A 13 11.72 22.12 20.58
N ALA A 14 10.50 22.61 20.74
CA ALA A 14 9.35 22.02 20.07
C ALA A 14 9.64 22.12 18.57
N THR A 15 9.98 21.01 17.95
CA THR A 15 9.93 20.87 16.51
C THR A 15 8.48 21.09 16.15
N THR A 16 8.15 22.28 15.64
CA THR A 16 6.85 22.51 15.03
C THR A 16 6.80 21.61 13.80
N SER A 17 6.19 20.43 13.93
CA SER A 17 5.85 19.59 12.79
C SER A 17 4.98 20.45 11.88
N ALA A 18 5.45 20.69 10.66
CA ALA A 18 4.69 21.49 9.71
C ALA A 18 3.53 20.60 9.23
N SER A 19 2.32 20.88 9.69
CA SER A 19 1.14 20.16 9.22
C SER A 19 0.99 20.31 7.70
N LEU A 20 0.82 19.18 7.02
CA LEU A 20 0.66 19.13 5.57
C LEU A 20 -0.73 19.63 5.14
N TYR A 21 -1.75 19.41 5.98
CA TYR A 21 -3.16 19.72 5.66
C TYR A 21 -3.81 20.74 6.61
N GLY A 22 -3.04 21.43 7.44
CA GLY A 22 -3.52 22.47 8.35
C GLY A 22 -4.13 21.95 9.66
N GLN A 23 -3.84 20.72 10.05
CA GLN A 23 -4.23 20.14 11.33
C GLN A 23 -3.43 20.75 12.49
N SER A 24 -4.03 20.73 13.68
CA SER A 24 -3.38 21.17 14.92
C SER A 24 -2.64 20.03 15.60
N GLU A 25 -1.58 20.31 16.35
CA GLU A 25 -0.90 19.33 17.21
C GLU A 25 -1.69 18.97 18.51
N LEU A 26 -3.00 19.26 18.56
CA LEU A 26 -3.85 18.98 19.72
C LEU A 26 -4.49 17.60 19.60
N ASN A 27 -5.03 17.07 20.70
CA ASN A 27 -5.73 15.80 20.66
C ASN A 27 -6.98 15.85 19.77
N HIS A 28 -7.07 14.91 18.83
CA HIS A 28 -8.19 14.73 17.91
C HIS A 28 -9.17 13.68 18.44
N THR A 29 -10.29 14.13 19.00
CA THR A 29 -11.29 13.23 19.60
C THR A 29 -12.28 12.72 18.54
N CYS A 30 -11.84 11.78 17.70
CA CYS A 30 -12.60 11.36 16.52
C CYS A 30 -13.96 10.71 16.80
N VAL A 31 -14.21 10.20 18.01
CA VAL A 31 -15.55 9.71 18.40
C VAL A 31 -16.62 10.82 18.40
N LEU A 32 -16.23 12.09 18.45
CA LEU A 32 -17.12 13.25 18.37
C LEU A 32 -17.37 13.72 16.93
N VAL A 33 -16.63 13.17 15.95
CA VAL A 33 -16.75 13.48 14.53
C VAL A 33 -17.53 12.33 13.89
N PRO A 34 -18.63 12.59 13.16
CA PRO A 34 -19.29 11.52 12.42
C PRO A 34 -18.34 10.89 11.39
N ASP A 35 -18.37 9.57 11.27
CA ASP A 35 -17.59 8.83 10.26
C ASP A 35 -18.13 9.11 8.86
N TYR A 36 -17.78 10.26 8.29
CA TYR A 36 -18.15 10.60 6.93
C TYR A 36 -17.43 9.69 5.94
N LEU A 37 -18.13 9.28 4.89
CA LEU A 37 -17.54 8.52 3.80
C LEU A 37 -16.55 9.42 3.06
N SER A 38 -15.31 8.97 2.89
CA SER A 38 -14.32 9.63 2.06
C SER A 38 -14.84 9.79 0.62
N CYS A 39 -14.41 10.83 -0.08
CA CYS A 39 -14.96 11.23 -1.39
C CYS A 39 -16.46 11.58 -1.44
N SER A 40 -17.14 11.68 -0.30
CA SER A 40 -18.45 12.32 -0.22
C SER A 40 -18.32 13.83 -0.05
N SER A 41 -19.41 14.56 -0.29
CA SER A 41 -19.46 16.01 -0.04
C SER A 41 -19.30 16.40 1.44
N LYS A 42 -19.32 15.44 2.37
CA LYS A 42 -19.10 15.69 3.80
C LYS A 42 -17.64 15.47 4.23
N ALA A 43 -16.84 14.82 3.40
CA ALA A 43 -15.40 14.69 3.60
C ALA A 43 -14.68 15.92 3.02
N ASP A 44 -14.95 17.09 3.59
CA ASP A 44 -14.39 18.37 3.17
C ASP A 44 -13.47 18.92 4.26
N SER A 45 -12.17 19.03 3.97
CA SER A 45 -11.13 19.47 4.90
C SER A 45 -11.33 20.87 5.48
N THR A 46 -12.22 21.69 4.90
CA THR A 46 -12.58 23.01 5.44
C THR A 46 -13.65 22.94 6.53
N THR A 47 -14.35 21.81 6.65
CA THR A 47 -15.50 21.63 7.55
C THR A 47 -15.38 20.44 8.49
N VAL A 48 -14.46 19.51 8.21
CA VAL A 48 -14.18 18.35 9.04
C VAL A 48 -12.71 18.28 9.39
N ASP A 49 -12.45 17.72 10.57
CA ASP A 49 -11.10 17.39 11.01
C ASP A 49 -10.51 16.26 10.17
N SER A 50 -9.50 16.58 9.36
CA SER A 50 -8.83 15.63 8.46
C SER A 50 -8.05 14.53 9.19
N CYS A 51 -7.85 14.63 10.51
CA CYS A 51 -7.33 13.52 11.31
C CYS A 51 -8.39 12.46 11.63
N CYS A 52 -9.68 12.81 11.49
CA CYS A 52 -10.80 11.92 11.79
C CYS A 52 -11.55 11.44 10.55
N VAL A 53 -11.42 12.15 9.44
CA VAL A 53 -12.00 11.78 8.14
C VAL A 53 -10.93 11.94 7.06
N GLU A 54 -10.71 10.91 6.25
CA GLU A 54 -9.78 11.04 5.12
C GLU A 54 -10.35 11.97 4.04
N THR A 55 -9.67 13.10 3.85
CA THR A 55 -10.12 14.20 2.96
C THR A 55 -9.27 14.37 1.71
N PHE A 56 -8.15 13.65 1.61
CA PHE A 56 -7.19 13.78 0.51
C PHE A 56 -7.14 12.50 -0.32
N GLY A 57 -6.72 11.41 0.30
CA GLY A 57 -6.58 10.06 -0.26
C GLY A 57 -7.87 9.26 -0.23
N GLY A 58 -9.00 9.90 -0.50
CA GLY A 58 -10.32 9.34 -0.17
C GLY A 58 -10.74 8.14 -1.00
N LEU A 59 -10.14 7.93 -2.17
CA LEU A 59 -10.22 6.69 -2.92
C LEU A 59 -8.91 5.95 -2.65
N PHE A 60 -8.91 4.81 -2.00
CA PHE A 60 -7.65 4.12 -1.72
C PHE A 60 -7.66 2.67 -2.14
N LEU A 61 -6.47 2.13 -2.39
CA LEU A 61 -6.28 0.82 -2.99
C LEU A 61 -5.50 -0.07 -2.04
N GLN A 62 -6.02 -1.25 -1.73
CA GLN A 62 -5.18 -2.33 -1.22
C GLN A 62 -4.64 -3.11 -2.42
N THR A 63 -3.33 -3.11 -2.60
CA THR A 63 -2.65 -3.71 -3.76
C THR A 63 -1.90 -4.97 -3.36
N GLN A 64 -1.91 -5.98 -4.23
CA GLN A 64 -1.28 -7.28 -3.96
C GLN A 64 -0.49 -7.77 -5.16
N PHE A 65 0.60 -8.49 -4.88
CA PHE A 65 1.41 -9.17 -5.87
C PHE A 65 1.11 -10.66 -5.94
N TRP A 66 1.26 -11.18 -7.15
CA TRP A 66 1.54 -12.59 -7.37
C TRP A 66 2.93 -12.75 -7.97
N ASP A 67 3.92 -12.82 -7.10
CA ASP A 67 5.28 -13.16 -7.48
C ASP A 67 5.47 -14.67 -7.56
N VAL A 68 6.31 -15.09 -8.51
CA VAL A 68 6.73 -16.49 -8.67
C VAL A 68 8.09 -16.76 -8.03
N TYR A 69 8.87 -15.73 -7.73
CA TYR A 69 10.19 -15.79 -7.10
C TYR A 69 10.47 -14.46 -6.36
N THR A 70 11.42 -14.47 -5.42
CA THR A 70 11.83 -13.28 -4.66
C THR A 70 13.17 -12.72 -5.12
N GLY A 71 14.05 -13.55 -5.69
CA GLY A 71 15.43 -13.16 -6.02
C GLY A 71 16.37 -13.14 -4.81
N LEU A 72 15.82 -13.31 -3.60
CA LEU A 72 16.54 -13.39 -2.33
C LEU A 72 16.23 -14.72 -1.61
N GLU A 73 15.90 -15.78 -2.35
CA GLU A 73 15.64 -17.11 -1.78
C GLU A 73 16.83 -17.63 -0.96
N SER A 74 18.07 -17.33 -1.38
CA SER A 74 19.28 -17.70 -0.66
C SER A 74 19.43 -17.01 0.70
N GLU A 75 18.71 -15.91 0.92
CA GLU A 75 18.66 -15.16 2.17
C GLU A 75 17.44 -15.53 3.03
N GLY A 76 16.62 -16.48 2.56
CA GLY A 76 15.44 -16.96 3.27
C GLY A 76 14.18 -16.12 3.06
N GLN A 77 14.21 -15.12 2.16
CA GLN A 77 13.02 -14.40 1.74
C GLN A 77 12.21 -15.28 0.78
N LEU A 78 11.11 -15.84 1.29
CA LEU A 78 10.30 -16.85 0.61
C LEU A 78 8.82 -16.42 0.56
N LEU A 79 8.10 -16.91 -0.44
CA LEU A 79 6.70 -16.55 -0.67
C LEU A 79 5.73 -17.56 0.00
N PRO A 80 4.55 -17.11 0.49
CA PRO A 80 3.57 -17.97 1.20
C PRO A 80 2.69 -18.81 0.27
N THR A 81 2.79 -20.14 0.26
CA THR A 81 2.22 -21.05 -0.78
C THR A 81 0.79 -20.77 -1.27
N HIS A 82 -0.15 -20.46 -0.38
CA HIS A 82 -1.58 -20.29 -0.70
C HIS A 82 -2.08 -18.87 -0.45
N SER A 83 -1.24 -17.87 -0.75
CA SER A 83 -1.58 -16.47 -0.51
C SER A 83 -0.87 -15.58 -1.52
N TRP A 84 -1.57 -14.54 -1.97
CA TRP A 84 -0.94 -13.38 -2.60
C TRP A 84 -0.15 -12.60 -1.55
N THR A 85 0.77 -11.74 -1.95
CA THR A 85 1.54 -10.89 -1.05
C THR A 85 1.09 -9.44 -1.13
N ILE A 86 1.33 -8.67 -0.09
CA ILE A 86 1.07 -7.24 -0.03
C ILE A 86 2.02 -6.53 -0.99
N HIS A 87 1.47 -5.65 -1.82
CA HIS A 87 2.23 -4.60 -2.49
C HIS A 87 2.15 -3.33 -1.63
N GLY A 88 0.95 -2.83 -1.33
CA GLY A 88 0.78 -1.69 -0.43
C GLY A 88 -0.66 -1.23 -0.19
N LEU A 89 -0.78 0.01 0.29
CA LEU A 89 -2.04 0.74 0.50
C LEU A 89 -1.89 2.17 -0.03
N TRP A 90 -2.60 2.51 -1.11
CA TRP A 90 -2.32 3.73 -1.87
C TRP A 90 -3.48 4.72 -1.82
N PRO A 91 -3.25 5.99 -1.49
CA PRO A 91 -4.26 7.04 -1.57
C PRO A 91 -4.30 7.64 -2.98
N ASP A 92 -5.40 7.41 -3.69
CA ASP A 92 -5.77 8.17 -4.87
C ASP A 92 -6.69 9.33 -4.47
N PHE A 93 -6.68 10.38 -5.28
CA PHE A 93 -7.72 11.38 -5.27
C PHE A 93 -9.05 10.77 -5.72
N CYS A 94 -10.17 11.39 -5.33
CA CYS A 94 -11.51 10.92 -5.66
C CYS A 94 -11.83 10.86 -7.17
N ASN A 95 -11.03 11.51 -8.01
CA ASN A 95 -11.14 11.43 -9.47
C ASN A 95 -10.31 10.29 -10.09
N GLY A 96 -9.61 9.49 -9.28
CA GLY A 96 -8.73 8.39 -9.72
C GLY A 96 -7.34 8.81 -10.19
N SER A 97 -6.98 10.10 -10.12
CA SER A 97 -5.58 10.53 -10.20
C SER A 97 -4.91 10.39 -8.83
N TYR A 98 -3.58 10.44 -8.77
CA TYR A 98 -2.83 10.29 -7.53
C TYR A 98 -1.66 11.26 -7.48
N THR A 99 -1.10 11.39 -6.28
CA THR A 99 0.15 12.10 -5.99
C THR A 99 1.10 11.16 -5.25
N GLN A 100 2.33 11.59 -5.02
CA GLN A 100 3.33 10.76 -4.34
C GLN A 100 4.32 11.60 -3.53
N TYR A 101 4.90 10.99 -2.49
CA TYR A 101 5.90 11.63 -1.62
C TYR A 101 5.44 12.99 -1.09
N CYS A 102 4.26 13.03 -0.48
CA CYS A 102 3.61 14.28 -0.10
C CYS A 102 4.28 14.98 1.10
N ASP A 103 5.11 14.25 1.86
CA ASP A 103 5.90 14.79 2.96
C ASP A 103 7.33 14.23 2.92
N LEU A 104 8.29 15.05 2.50
CA LEU A 104 9.69 14.66 2.40
C LEU A 104 10.41 14.64 3.76
N THR A 105 9.81 15.17 4.83
CA THR A 105 10.39 15.11 6.18
C THR A 105 10.22 13.73 6.82
N ARG A 106 9.30 12.92 6.30
CA ARG A 106 9.02 11.53 6.70
C ARG A 106 9.27 10.54 5.57
N GLN A 107 10.27 10.85 4.74
CA GLN A 107 10.72 9.99 3.65
C GLN A 107 11.83 9.06 4.19
N TYR A 108 11.66 7.76 3.97
CA TYR A 108 12.56 6.69 4.41
C TYR A 108 13.03 5.78 3.27
N ASP A 109 12.58 6.01 2.03
CA ASP A 109 12.87 5.17 0.87
C ASP A 109 14.31 5.35 0.36
N PRO A 110 15.13 4.29 0.35
CA PRO A 110 16.52 4.35 -0.08
C PRO A 110 16.71 4.40 -1.61
N ASP A 111 15.70 4.04 -2.42
CA ASP A 111 15.75 4.13 -3.88
C ASP A 111 14.44 4.70 -4.49
N PRO A 112 14.17 6.02 -4.31
CA PRO A 112 12.92 6.63 -4.74
C PRO A 112 12.65 6.47 -6.23
N SER A 113 11.55 5.79 -6.56
CA SER A 113 11.14 5.55 -7.95
C SER A 113 9.65 5.82 -8.22
N PRO A 114 9.30 6.79 -9.10
CA PRO A 114 10.18 7.82 -9.64
C PRO A 114 10.68 8.78 -8.55
N ASN A 115 11.84 9.40 -8.77
CA ASN A 115 12.53 10.26 -7.79
C ASN A 115 12.03 11.72 -7.75
N THR A 116 10.75 11.94 -8.09
CA THR A 116 10.11 13.26 -7.98
C THR A 116 8.70 13.14 -7.40
N THR A 117 8.20 14.19 -6.73
CA THR A 117 6.87 14.19 -6.08
C THR A 117 5.68 14.10 -7.05
N THR A 118 5.90 14.35 -8.34
CA THR A 118 4.85 14.25 -9.38
C THR A 118 5.09 13.12 -10.37
N GLY A 119 6.21 12.39 -10.23
CA GLY A 119 6.67 11.45 -11.24
C GLY A 119 7.09 12.08 -12.58
N THR A 120 7.14 13.41 -12.65
CA THR A 120 7.59 14.17 -13.82
C THR A 120 8.82 15.02 -13.48
N PRO A 121 9.59 15.51 -14.48
CA PRO A 121 10.76 16.37 -14.23
C PRO A 121 10.44 17.68 -13.49
N GLU A 122 9.18 18.13 -13.49
CA GLU A 122 8.72 19.33 -12.80
C GLU A 122 8.47 19.13 -11.30
N GLY A 123 8.36 17.88 -10.86
CA GLY A 123 8.17 17.55 -9.45
C GLY A 123 9.39 17.87 -8.59
N THR A 124 9.18 18.04 -7.30
CA THR A 124 10.28 18.21 -6.34
C THR A 124 11.10 16.94 -6.27
N TYR A 125 12.43 17.06 -6.34
CA TYR A 125 13.34 15.92 -6.22
C TYR A 125 13.20 15.23 -4.85
N VAL A 126 13.10 13.90 -4.88
CA VAL A 126 13.04 13.05 -3.69
C VAL A 126 14.44 12.45 -3.46
N PRO A 127 15.17 12.89 -2.42
CA PRO A 127 16.49 12.36 -2.14
C PRO A 127 16.41 10.92 -1.61
N PRO A 128 17.35 10.04 -1.99
CA PRO A 128 17.51 8.73 -1.35
C PRO A 128 17.72 8.84 0.15
N TYR A 129 17.01 8.02 0.92
CA TYR A 129 17.21 7.89 2.35
C TYR A 129 18.44 7.03 2.67
N ASN A 130 19.24 7.47 3.63
CA ASN A 130 20.47 6.78 4.04
C ASN A 130 20.53 6.50 5.56
N GLY A 131 19.37 6.58 6.24
CA GLY A 131 19.24 6.29 7.65
C GLY A 131 18.95 4.81 7.94
N SER A 132 18.28 4.55 9.06
CA SER A 132 17.97 3.19 9.51
C SER A 132 16.85 2.55 8.71
N ASN A 133 16.97 1.25 8.47
CA ASN A 133 15.92 0.38 7.95
C ASN A 133 14.56 0.64 8.64
N ILE A 134 13.51 0.97 7.88
CA ILE A 134 12.17 1.29 8.41
C ILE A 134 11.59 0.17 9.28
N GLY A 135 11.96 -1.09 9.04
CA GLY A 135 11.57 -2.24 9.84
C GLY A 135 12.10 -2.22 11.28
N THR A 136 13.14 -1.43 11.59
CA THR A 136 13.62 -1.26 12.97
C THR A 136 12.76 -0.28 13.77
N PHE A 137 11.93 0.54 13.10
CA PHE A 137 11.03 1.49 13.77
C PHE A 137 9.94 0.80 14.59
N LEU A 138 9.66 -0.47 14.31
CA LEU A 138 8.70 -1.28 15.06
C LEU A 138 9.24 -1.74 16.44
N GLU A 139 10.56 -1.72 16.64
CA GLU A 139 11.19 -2.28 17.85
C GLU A 139 10.86 -1.49 19.13
N PRO A 140 10.93 -0.14 19.18
CA PRO A 140 10.55 0.64 20.36
C PRO A 140 9.10 0.45 20.79
N PHE A 141 8.21 0.11 19.84
CA PHE A 141 6.79 -0.18 20.09
C PHE A 141 6.53 -1.64 20.48
N GLY A 142 7.55 -2.51 20.46
CA GLY A 142 7.40 -3.94 20.74
C GLY A 142 6.63 -4.71 19.66
N ALA A 143 6.42 -4.13 18.47
CA ALA A 143 5.62 -4.69 17.37
C ALA A 143 6.40 -5.73 16.54
N LEU A 144 7.01 -6.71 17.24
CA LEU A 144 7.85 -7.74 16.62
C LEU A 144 7.04 -8.79 15.85
N ASP A 145 5.81 -9.05 16.29
CA ASP A 145 4.86 -9.92 15.60
C ASP A 145 4.34 -9.30 14.30
N LEU A 146 4.08 -7.98 14.31
CA LEU A 146 3.78 -7.19 13.11
C LEU A 146 4.91 -7.32 12.08
N ARG A 147 6.17 -7.10 12.51
CA ARG A 147 7.35 -7.28 11.65
C ARG A 147 7.47 -8.71 11.12
N ALA A 148 7.18 -9.71 11.94
CA ALA A 148 7.20 -11.11 11.52
C ALA A 148 6.12 -11.41 10.47
N TYR A 149 4.93 -10.83 10.62
CA TYR A 149 3.86 -10.92 9.63
C TYR A 149 4.27 -10.27 8.30
N MET A 150 4.84 -9.06 8.35
CA MET A 150 5.32 -8.34 7.16
C MET A 150 6.39 -9.16 6.42
N ASN A 151 7.37 -9.74 7.13
CA ASN A 151 8.37 -10.62 6.51
C ASN A 151 7.82 -11.90 5.89
N LYS A 152 6.56 -12.25 6.15
CA LYS A 152 5.90 -13.43 5.59
C LYS A 152 4.95 -13.08 4.44
N TYR A 153 4.35 -11.89 4.45
CA TYR A 153 3.27 -11.54 3.54
C TYR A 153 3.50 -10.24 2.76
N TRP A 154 4.45 -9.39 3.13
CA TRP A 154 4.81 -8.16 2.41
C TRP A 154 6.22 -8.30 1.85
N ILE A 155 6.32 -9.12 0.80
CA ILE A 155 7.57 -9.62 0.27
C ILE A 155 7.99 -8.81 -0.95
N ALA A 156 9.23 -8.35 -0.97
CA ALA A 156 9.80 -7.65 -2.11
C ALA A 156 10.43 -8.61 -3.13
N GLN A 157 10.63 -8.14 -4.36
CA GLN A 157 11.30 -8.88 -5.42
C GLN A 157 12.60 -8.19 -5.80
N ASN A 158 13.71 -8.95 -5.75
CA ASN A 158 15.09 -8.54 -6.02
C ASN A 158 15.66 -7.50 -5.05
N GLU A 159 15.01 -7.28 -3.91
CA GLU A 159 15.44 -6.36 -2.87
C GLU A 159 14.95 -6.84 -1.49
N PRO A 160 15.57 -6.38 -0.38
CA PRO A 160 15.10 -6.66 0.95
C PRO A 160 13.70 -6.11 1.20
N ASN A 161 12.84 -6.87 1.90
CA ASN A 161 11.46 -6.45 2.17
C ASN A 161 11.34 -5.02 2.76
N TYR A 162 12.28 -4.61 3.59
CA TYR A 162 12.23 -3.30 4.24
C TYR A 162 12.44 -2.12 3.29
N ASP A 163 13.09 -2.33 2.14
CA ASP A 163 13.23 -1.27 1.12
C ASP A 163 11.88 -1.03 0.45
N LEU A 164 11.13 -2.09 0.12
CA LEU A 164 9.74 -1.99 -0.32
C LEU A 164 8.86 -1.32 0.74
N TRP A 165 8.95 -1.69 2.02
CA TRP A 165 8.13 -1.06 3.06
C TRP A 165 8.43 0.44 3.20
N ALA A 166 9.69 0.82 3.02
CA ALA A 166 10.12 2.21 3.05
C ALA A 166 9.59 2.98 1.85
N HIS A 167 9.63 2.38 0.66
CA HIS A 167 8.99 2.90 -0.55
C HIS A 167 7.50 3.17 -0.33
N GLU A 168 6.78 2.15 0.12
CA GLU A 168 5.33 2.19 0.29
C GLU A 168 4.90 3.24 1.32
N PHE A 169 5.60 3.33 2.44
CA PHE A 169 5.32 4.39 3.41
C PHE A 169 5.63 5.78 2.82
N SER A 170 6.84 5.98 2.33
CA SER A 170 7.34 7.29 1.90
C SER A 170 6.52 7.87 0.75
N LYS A 171 6.17 7.01 -0.22
CA LYS A 171 5.50 7.41 -1.44
C LYS A 171 4.00 7.55 -1.26
N HIS A 172 3.40 6.66 -0.46
CA HIS A 172 1.94 6.54 -0.38
C HIS A 172 1.38 6.94 0.99
N ALA A 173 1.92 6.45 2.11
CA ALA A 173 1.40 6.77 3.44
C ALA A 173 1.41 8.28 3.73
N THR A 174 2.48 8.97 3.31
CA THR A 174 2.63 10.43 3.50
C THR A 174 1.55 11.26 2.81
N CYS A 175 0.79 10.67 1.88
CA CYS A 175 -0.27 11.33 1.12
C CYS A 175 -1.69 11.12 1.66
N PHE A 176 -1.85 10.35 2.73
CA PHE A 176 -3.09 10.32 3.50
C PHE A 176 -3.09 11.46 4.53
N SER A 177 -4.23 12.12 4.67
CA SER A 177 -4.37 13.17 5.70
C SER A 177 -4.36 12.63 7.12
N THR A 178 -4.85 11.40 7.30
CA THR A 178 -5.02 10.78 8.63
C THR A 178 -3.74 10.21 9.24
N PHE A 179 -2.65 10.07 8.46
CA PHE A 179 -1.32 9.63 8.94
C PHE A 179 -0.33 10.81 9.09
N ASP A 180 -0.81 12.06 9.04
CA ASP A 180 0.03 13.22 9.32
C ASP A 180 0.39 13.26 10.82
N ILE A 181 1.62 13.69 11.16
CA ILE A 181 2.10 13.72 12.56
C ILE A 181 1.15 14.48 13.51
N PRO A 182 0.60 15.66 13.16
CA PRO A 182 -0.31 16.37 14.05
C PRO A 182 -1.52 15.54 14.50
N CYS A 183 -1.93 14.54 13.72
CA CYS A 183 -3.05 13.65 14.05
C CYS A 183 -2.79 12.74 15.26
N TYR A 184 -1.53 12.56 15.65
CA TYR A 184 -1.10 11.82 16.83
C TYR A 184 -1.07 12.69 18.09
N GLY A 185 -1.26 14.00 17.94
CA GLY A 185 -1.39 14.94 19.06
C GLY A 185 -0.09 15.17 19.83
N PRO A 186 -0.17 15.79 21.03
CA PRO A 186 0.99 16.26 21.77
C PRO A 186 1.85 15.13 22.38
N ASP A 187 1.33 13.91 22.41
CA ASP A 187 2.00 12.72 22.98
C ASP A 187 2.61 11.81 21.89
N TYR A 188 2.70 12.30 20.65
CA TYR A 188 3.29 11.58 19.51
C TYR A 188 4.67 11.00 19.86
N VAL A 189 4.84 9.71 19.54
CA VAL A 189 6.12 9.03 19.61
C VAL A 189 6.67 8.88 18.19
N GLU A 190 7.94 9.24 17.99
CA GLU A 190 8.59 9.14 16.68
C GLU A 190 8.37 7.77 16.02
N HIS A 191 7.80 7.78 14.81
CA HIS A 191 7.40 6.63 13.98
C HIS A 191 6.11 5.90 14.38
N GLU A 192 5.30 6.43 15.30
CA GLU A 192 3.99 5.86 15.63
C GLU A 192 3.08 5.74 14.40
N GLU A 193 3.13 6.71 13.50
CA GLU A 193 2.41 6.75 12.24
C GLU A 193 2.88 5.71 11.21
N VAL A 194 4.15 5.31 11.28
CA VAL A 194 4.70 4.21 10.47
C VAL A 194 4.11 2.88 10.92
N VAL A 195 4.06 2.64 12.24
CA VAL A 195 3.47 1.42 12.81
C VAL A 195 1.98 1.34 12.44
N ASP A 196 1.23 2.43 12.66
CA ASP A 196 -0.18 2.53 12.33
C ASP A 196 -0.46 2.30 10.84
N PHE A 197 0.39 2.80 9.94
CA PHE A 197 0.26 2.55 8.51
C PHE A 197 0.41 1.06 8.18
N PHE A 198 1.45 0.40 8.71
CA PHE A 198 1.67 -1.03 8.48
C PHE A 198 0.54 -1.90 9.02
N GLU A 199 0.04 -1.61 10.22
CA GLU A 199 -1.14 -2.27 10.77
C GLU A 199 -2.37 -2.07 9.88
N THR A 200 -2.55 -0.85 9.35
CA THR A 200 -3.67 -0.52 8.47
C THR A 200 -3.58 -1.29 7.16
N VAL A 201 -2.42 -1.34 6.51
CA VAL A 201 -2.21 -2.12 5.27
C VAL A 201 -2.59 -3.58 5.50
N ILE A 202 -2.09 -4.20 6.58
CA ILE A 202 -2.37 -5.59 6.94
C ILE A 202 -3.85 -5.80 7.22
N LYS A 203 -4.49 -4.87 7.95
CA LYS A 203 -5.93 -4.92 8.25
C LYS A 203 -6.78 -5.00 6.98
N TYR A 204 -6.44 -4.26 5.93
CA TYR A 204 -7.15 -4.37 4.64
C TYR A 204 -6.77 -5.64 3.88
N PHE A 205 -5.49 -6.00 3.81
CA PHE A 205 -5.02 -7.21 3.13
C PHE A 205 -5.68 -8.50 3.65
N MET A 206 -5.80 -8.65 4.97
CA MET A 206 -6.40 -9.85 5.59
C MET A 206 -7.87 -10.09 5.20
N ARG A 207 -8.57 -9.05 4.73
CA ARG A 207 -9.98 -9.13 4.27
C ARG A 207 -10.10 -9.54 2.81
N LEU A 208 -8.98 -9.65 2.09
CA LEU A 208 -8.90 -9.83 0.64
C LEU A 208 -8.10 -11.10 0.28
N PRO A 209 -8.58 -12.31 0.63
CA PRO A 209 -7.87 -13.56 0.37
C PRO A 209 -7.95 -13.96 -1.12
N THR A 210 -7.31 -13.19 -1.99
CA THR A 210 -7.36 -13.31 -3.47
C THR A 210 -7.12 -14.75 -3.95
N TRP A 211 -6.13 -15.45 -3.39
CA TRP A 211 -5.86 -16.86 -3.74
C TRP A 211 -7.09 -17.74 -3.50
N GLY A 212 -7.71 -17.61 -2.31
CA GLY A 212 -8.88 -18.40 -1.93
C GLY A 212 -10.11 -18.05 -2.74
N TRP A 213 -10.30 -16.77 -3.06
CA TRP A 213 -11.39 -16.30 -3.92
C TRP A 213 -11.27 -16.82 -5.35
N LEU A 214 -10.10 -16.75 -5.97
CA LEU A 214 -9.86 -17.36 -7.27
C LEU A 214 -10.07 -18.89 -7.21
N GLY A 215 -9.54 -19.55 -6.18
CA GLY A 215 -9.66 -20.99 -5.99
C GLY A 215 -11.11 -21.47 -5.84
N ALA A 216 -11.99 -20.69 -5.19
CA ALA A 216 -13.42 -20.98 -5.08
C ALA A 216 -14.14 -21.04 -6.43
N HIS A 217 -13.55 -20.42 -7.47
CA HIS A 217 -14.02 -20.45 -8.85
C HIS A 217 -13.17 -21.37 -9.76
N GLY A 218 -12.32 -22.23 -9.19
CA GLY A 218 -11.50 -23.16 -9.94
C GLY A 218 -10.29 -22.53 -10.63
N ILE A 219 -9.90 -21.31 -10.24
CA ILE A 219 -8.76 -20.60 -10.80
C ILE A 219 -7.57 -20.77 -9.83
N TYR A 220 -6.58 -21.55 -10.24
CA TYR A 220 -5.41 -21.88 -9.43
C TYR A 220 -4.13 -21.63 -10.22
N PRO A 221 -3.00 -21.39 -9.53
CA PRO A 221 -1.70 -21.35 -10.18
C PRO A 221 -1.44 -22.63 -10.99
N SER A 222 -1.00 -22.50 -12.23
CA SER A 222 -0.69 -23.60 -13.14
C SER A 222 0.31 -23.16 -14.21
N ASN A 223 1.25 -24.04 -14.54
CA ASN A 223 2.18 -23.82 -15.65
C ASN A 223 1.61 -24.20 -17.03
N THR A 224 0.41 -24.80 -17.08
CA THR A 224 -0.21 -25.29 -18.33
C THR A 224 -1.59 -24.71 -18.60
N THR A 225 -2.31 -24.31 -17.55
CA THR A 225 -3.67 -23.77 -17.67
C THR A 225 -3.62 -22.27 -17.89
N THR A 226 -4.48 -21.76 -18.76
CA THR A 226 -4.69 -20.33 -18.94
C THR A 226 -6.14 -19.95 -18.68
N TYR A 227 -6.35 -18.66 -18.44
CA TYR A 227 -7.62 -18.08 -18.04
C TYR A 227 -7.98 -16.89 -18.95
N THR A 228 -9.24 -16.47 -18.88
CA THR A 228 -9.66 -15.19 -19.48
C THR A 228 -9.67 -14.10 -18.41
N LEU A 229 -9.36 -12.87 -18.81
CA LEU A 229 -9.46 -11.72 -17.90
C LEU A 229 -10.87 -11.60 -17.30
N SER A 230 -11.91 -11.82 -18.12
CA SER A 230 -13.31 -11.73 -17.68
C SER A 230 -13.67 -12.75 -16.61
N ASP A 231 -13.17 -13.98 -16.69
CA ASP A 231 -13.46 -15.01 -15.68
C ASP A 231 -12.81 -14.67 -14.34
N MET A 232 -11.54 -14.22 -14.38
CA MET A 232 -10.81 -13.81 -13.17
C MET A 232 -11.44 -12.60 -12.50
N GLN A 233 -11.80 -11.57 -13.27
CA GLN A 233 -12.50 -10.41 -12.73
C GLN A 233 -13.87 -10.81 -12.18
N SER A 234 -14.63 -11.63 -12.88
CA SER A 234 -15.95 -12.07 -12.41
C SER A 234 -15.88 -12.89 -11.12
N ALA A 235 -14.86 -13.74 -10.97
CA ALA A 235 -14.63 -14.51 -9.74
C ALA A 235 -14.35 -13.57 -8.55
N LEU A 236 -13.49 -12.57 -8.74
CA LEU A 236 -13.15 -11.63 -7.67
C LEU A 236 -14.30 -10.66 -7.37
N SER A 237 -15.02 -10.17 -8.39
CA SER A 237 -16.16 -9.27 -8.18
C SER A 237 -17.28 -9.91 -7.37
N GLN A 238 -17.53 -11.21 -7.55
CA GLN A 238 -18.54 -11.94 -6.78
C GLN A 238 -18.22 -12.02 -5.29
N GLN A 239 -16.93 -12.03 -4.93
CA GLN A 239 -16.49 -12.11 -3.54
C GLN A 239 -16.31 -10.71 -2.91
N TYR A 240 -15.76 -9.78 -3.69
CA TYR A 240 -15.43 -8.43 -3.24
C TYR A 240 -16.64 -7.48 -3.22
N GLY A 241 -17.59 -7.65 -4.15
CA GLY A 241 -18.73 -6.76 -4.34
C GLY A 241 -18.49 -5.60 -5.31
N ALA A 242 -17.28 -5.48 -5.87
CA ALA A 242 -16.95 -4.57 -6.96
C ALA A 242 -15.86 -5.18 -7.86
N THR A 243 -15.61 -4.64 -9.06
CA THR A 243 -14.58 -5.20 -9.94
C THR A 243 -13.19 -4.65 -9.62
N PRO A 244 -12.25 -5.49 -9.14
CA PRO A 244 -10.89 -5.05 -8.93
C PRO A 244 -10.13 -4.88 -10.25
N TYR A 245 -9.04 -4.11 -10.20
CA TYR A 245 -8.06 -4.07 -11.27
C TYR A 245 -7.22 -5.34 -11.23
N LEU A 246 -6.97 -5.94 -12.40
CA LEU A 246 -5.95 -6.98 -12.58
C LEU A 246 -4.82 -6.44 -13.45
N GLY A 247 -3.59 -6.60 -12.98
CA GLY A 247 -2.38 -6.23 -13.68
C GLY A 247 -1.66 -7.47 -14.19
N CYS A 248 -1.24 -7.44 -15.44
CA CYS A 248 -0.39 -8.45 -16.04
C CYS A 248 0.94 -7.88 -16.52
N SER A 249 1.96 -8.75 -16.49
CA SER A 249 3.32 -8.56 -16.95
C SER A 249 3.69 -9.60 -18.03
N GLY A 250 4.99 -9.75 -18.34
CA GLY A 250 5.47 -10.69 -19.36
C GLY A 250 5.26 -10.21 -20.80
N PRO A 251 5.27 -11.10 -21.81
CA PRO A 251 5.10 -10.72 -23.21
C PRO A 251 3.68 -10.20 -23.48
N ARG A 252 3.51 -9.39 -24.54
CA ARG A 252 2.16 -9.06 -25.03
C ARG A 252 1.56 -10.27 -25.75
N TYR A 253 0.25 -10.43 -25.73
CA TYR A 253 -0.39 -11.60 -26.32
C TYR A 253 -0.09 -11.75 -27.81
N ASN A 254 -0.15 -10.66 -28.58
CA ASN A 254 0.21 -10.65 -30.00
C ASN A 254 1.70 -10.94 -30.31
N GLU A 255 2.58 -10.92 -29.31
CA GLU A 255 3.99 -11.30 -29.42
C GLU A 255 4.19 -12.81 -29.14
N THR A 256 3.16 -13.51 -28.66
CA THR A 256 3.21 -14.95 -28.38
C THR A 256 2.80 -15.79 -29.60
N VAL A 257 3.18 -17.07 -29.59
CA VAL A 257 2.73 -18.04 -30.61
C VAL A 257 1.21 -18.19 -30.62
N ALA A 258 0.57 -18.22 -29.44
CA ALA A 258 -0.88 -18.37 -29.31
C ALA A 258 -1.65 -17.14 -29.83
N GLY A 259 -1.09 -15.94 -29.65
CA GLY A 259 -1.68 -14.69 -30.11
C GLY A 259 -1.20 -14.23 -31.48
N ALA A 260 -0.51 -15.08 -32.26
CA ALA A 260 -0.05 -14.70 -33.58
C ALA A 260 -1.22 -14.19 -34.45
N ASN A 261 -1.05 -12.99 -35.03
CA ASN A 261 -2.06 -12.24 -35.80
C ASN A 261 -3.23 -11.64 -34.98
N SER A 262 -3.20 -11.72 -33.65
CA SER A 262 -4.13 -10.97 -32.80
C SER A 262 -3.77 -9.48 -32.77
N THR A 263 -4.78 -8.62 -32.62
CA THR A 263 -4.59 -7.19 -32.32
C THR A 263 -4.51 -6.91 -30.82
N ASP A 264 -4.63 -7.95 -29.98
CA ASP A 264 -4.56 -7.83 -28.53
C ASP A 264 -3.12 -7.64 -28.06
N THR A 265 -2.86 -6.44 -27.54
CA THR A 265 -1.55 -6.01 -27.06
C THR A 265 -1.42 -6.12 -25.53
N GLY A 266 -2.42 -6.67 -24.85
CA GLY A 266 -2.36 -6.86 -23.40
C GLY A 266 -1.31 -7.88 -22.98
N ARG A 267 -0.84 -7.76 -21.75
CA ARG A 267 0.18 -8.61 -21.14
C ARG A 267 -0.42 -9.94 -20.68
N THR A 268 0.37 -11.01 -20.66
CA THR A 268 -0.16 -12.37 -20.50
C THR A 268 0.03 -12.98 -19.11
N GLN A 269 0.85 -12.42 -18.24
CA GLN A 269 1.18 -13.05 -16.95
C GLN A 269 0.52 -12.28 -15.81
N LEU A 270 -0.45 -12.87 -15.11
CA LEU A 270 -1.09 -12.22 -13.97
C LEU A 270 -0.07 -11.98 -12.85
N SER A 271 0.08 -10.72 -12.42
CA SER A 271 1.09 -10.31 -11.45
C SER A 271 0.57 -9.39 -10.36
N GLU A 272 -0.58 -8.73 -10.55
CA GLU A 272 -1.09 -7.74 -9.59
C GLU A 272 -2.62 -7.75 -9.53
N VAL A 273 -3.17 -7.48 -8.33
CA VAL A 273 -4.57 -7.11 -8.14
C VAL A 273 -4.64 -5.85 -7.27
N ARG A 274 -5.60 -4.97 -7.58
CA ARG A 274 -5.87 -3.76 -6.77
C ARG A 274 -7.36 -3.67 -6.44
N TYR A 275 -7.65 -3.60 -5.14
CA TYR A 275 -9.00 -3.48 -4.59
C TYR A 275 -9.22 -2.04 -4.10
N TYR A 276 -10.26 -1.37 -4.60
CA TYR A 276 -10.50 0.06 -4.37
C TYR A 276 -11.56 0.26 -3.29
N PHE A 277 -11.36 1.26 -2.44
CA PHE A 277 -12.19 1.53 -1.27
C PHE A 277 -12.50 3.02 -1.10
N HIS A 278 -13.63 3.29 -0.47
CA HIS A 278 -13.84 4.49 0.33
C HIS A 278 -13.92 4.10 1.81
N ALA A 279 -13.44 4.94 2.71
CA ALA A 279 -13.43 4.73 4.15
C ALA A 279 -14.54 5.54 4.82
N TYR A 280 -15.11 5.00 5.88
CA TYR A 280 -15.89 5.77 6.85
C TYR A 280 -14.92 6.31 7.91
N GLY A 281 -14.85 7.63 8.06
CA GLY A 281 -13.90 8.26 8.97
C GLY A 281 -12.47 8.07 8.49
N LYS A 282 -11.60 7.59 9.38
CA LYS A 282 -10.18 7.36 9.08
C LYS A 282 -9.91 5.92 8.63
N PRO A 283 -9.11 5.67 7.58
CA PRO A 283 -8.81 4.33 7.07
C PRO A 283 -8.32 3.34 8.12
N GLN A 284 -7.60 3.82 9.14
CA GLN A 284 -7.08 3.07 10.28
C GLN A 284 -8.19 2.32 11.05
N HIS A 285 -9.44 2.80 11.04
CA HIS A 285 -10.56 2.11 11.71
C HIS A 285 -11.05 0.88 10.94
N GLY A 286 -10.75 0.79 9.64
CA GLY A 286 -11.14 -0.33 8.80
C GLY A 286 -12.60 -0.31 8.31
N GLY A 287 -13.42 0.66 8.71
CA GLY A 287 -14.76 0.84 8.14
C GLY A 287 -14.65 1.31 6.69
N SER A 288 -15.09 0.50 5.73
CA SER A 288 -14.97 0.83 4.30
C SER A 288 -16.05 0.18 3.44
N ILE A 289 -16.18 0.68 2.20
CA ILE A 289 -17.01 0.07 1.15
C ILE A 289 -16.15 -0.27 -0.08
N PRO A 290 -16.46 -1.35 -0.80
CA PRO A 290 -15.80 -1.66 -2.06
C PRO A 290 -16.20 -0.65 -3.15
N VAL A 291 -15.26 -0.37 -4.05
CA VAL A 291 -15.40 0.57 -5.17
C VAL A 291 -14.94 -0.11 -6.45
N GLU A 292 -15.57 0.22 -7.57
CA GLU A 292 -15.16 -0.23 -8.89
C GLU A 292 -13.78 0.33 -9.25
N LYS A 293 -12.96 -0.44 -9.97
CA LYS A 293 -11.68 0.05 -10.49
C LYS A 293 -11.86 1.31 -11.35
N THR A 294 -10.93 2.26 -11.24
CA THR A 294 -10.92 3.51 -12.02
C THR A 294 -10.16 3.41 -13.35
N GLY A 295 -9.36 2.35 -13.57
CA GLY A 295 -8.52 2.16 -14.76
C GLY A 295 -8.78 0.88 -15.57
N SER A 296 -8.19 0.78 -16.76
CA SER A 296 -8.19 -0.43 -17.59
C SER A 296 -7.09 -1.40 -17.18
N SER A 297 -7.38 -2.71 -17.16
CA SER A 297 -6.38 -3.75 -16.93
C SER A 297 -5.24 -3.68 -17.95
N SER A 298 -4.02 -4.02 -17.54
CA SER A 298 -2.89 -4.23 -18.47
C SER A 298 -2.90 -5.63 -19.12
N CYS A 299 -3.81 -6.50 -18.70
CA CYS A 299 -3.93 -7.88 -19.18
C CYS A 299 -4.55 -7.98 -20.59
N ALA A 300 -4.15 -9.02 -21.31
CA ALA A 300 -4.80 -9.43 -22.54
C ALA A 300 -6.28 -9.80 -22.31
N THR A 301 -7.12 -9.55 -23.31
CA THR A 301 -8.57 -9.84 -23.25
C THR A 301 -8.97 -11.04 -24.10
N SER A 302 -8.07 -11.53 -24.94
CA SER A 302 -8.25 -12.72 -25.75
C SER A 302 -8.50 -13.95 -24.87
N GLY A 303 -9.35 -14.86 -25.35
CA GLY A 303 -9.68 -16.09 -24.63
C GLY A 303 -8.45 -16.95 -24.38
N GLY A 304 -8.22 -17.35 -23.12
CA GLY A 304 -7.10 -18.21 -22.72
C GLY A 304 -5.73 -17.51 -22.78
N ALA A 305 -5.68 -16.19 -22.78
CA ALA A 305 -4.43 -15.44 -22.87
C ALA A 305 -3.68 -15.28 -21.54
N ILE A 306 -4.34 -15.46 -20.40
CA ILE A 306 -3.77 -15.13 -19.09
C ILE A 306 -3.19 -16.36 -18.42
N HIS A 307 -1.89 -16.31 -18.13
CA HIS A 307 -1.18 -17.25 -17.28
C HIS A 307 -1.24 -16.80 -15.82
N TYR A 308 -1.61 -17.72 -14.95
CA TYR A 308 -1.46 -17.58 -13.51
C TYR A 308 -0.46 -18.65 -13.06
N TYR A 309 0.82 -18.32 -13.03
CA TYR A 309 1.88 -19.32 -12.91
C TYR A 309 2.03 -19.85 -11.48
N GLU A 310 2.44 -21.11 -11.38
CA GLU A 310 2.96 -21.66 -10.13
C GLU A 310 4.24 -20.92 -9.73
N ARG A 311 4.52 -20.89 -8.43
CA ARG A 311 5.79 -20.34 -7.95
C ARG A 311 6.96 -21.22 -8.33
N ALA A 312 8.12 -20.60 -8.52
CA ALA A 312 9.35 -21.28 -8.83
C ALA A 312 9.77 -22.22 -7.69
N ASN A 313 10.48 -23.28 -8.08
CA ASN A 313 10.97 -24.26 -7.14
C ASN A 313 11.95 -23.62 -6.15
N GLY A 314 11.73 -23.81 -4.85
CA GLY A 314 12.55 -23.22 -3.79
C GLY A 314 12.15 -21.80 -3.39
N SER A 315 11.20 -21.16 -4.09
CA SER A 315 10.74 -19.80 -3.77
C SER A 315 9.59 -19.74 -2.76
N VAL A 316 9.22 -20.86 -2.17
CA VAL A 316 8.07 -20.96 -1.26
C VAL A 316 8.47 -21.46 0.12
N THR A 317 7.83 -20.89 1.14
CA THR A 317 7.85 -21.43 2.50
C THR A 317 6.61 -22.29 2.73
N TYR A 318 6.82 -23.52 3.18
CA TYR A 318 5.74 -24.42 3.59
C TYR A 318 5.57 -24.27 5.10
N ASN A 319 4.40 -23.80 5.55
CA ASN A 319 4.04 -23.84 6.97
C ASN A 319 3.72 -25.27 7.39
#